data_AF-A0A2H0PHG3-F1
#
_entry.id   AF-A0A2H0PHG3-F1
#
_cell.length_a   1.000
_cell.length_b   1.000
_cell.length_c   1.000
_cell.angle_alpha   90.00
_cell.angle_beta   90.00
_cell.angle_gamma   90.00
#
_symmetry.space_group_name_H-M   'P 1'
#
loop_
_entity.id
_entity.type
_entity.pdbx_description
1 polymer ?
#
loop_
_entity_poly.entity_id
_entity_poly.type
_entity_poly.pdbx_seq_one_letter_code
_entity_poly.pdbx_strand_id
1 'polypeptide(L)'
;MVKPLNSDSVDIASAAKWLNNPLISADERAWLESLLVADKNGDGFLTYEEISPALTGERWPSVAQLQKLFSQAEAKQLFRIAKHEDRPAEAICANSSTLDSALLFCTPSHLYMLGQNIQYLPITERITVIRQIFDYYKAAVTQNRFDHPYSVELMISAITAVQYLPIANHLEFLEEGTKFTASWDGRITEVAAAQTFCLKLEDRRAFVQQGLDSENAATRSTAVRQLKYLKPEDRLAIAQRGMNDSNGFVRACVLEQVHYLKKKDQAAILQQGIEDQHERTREVASYTAQNLGIQTQPSIAATCRMMEETWSSMMYFLHYQIGGPTL
;
A
#
# COMPACT_ATOMS: atom_id res chain seq x y z
N MET A 1 27.82 5.44 14.74
CA MET A 1 26.79 6.50 14.82
C MET A 1 26.33 6.79 13.40
N VAL A 2 25.14 6.32 13.03
CA VAL A 2 24.56 6.60 11.70
C VAL A 2 24.08 8.05 11.72
N LYS A 3 24.72 8.92 10.94
CA LYS A 3 24.23 10.28 10.72
C LYS A 3 22.92 10.20 9.93
N PRO A 4 21.92 11.04 10.23
CA PRO A 4 20.72 11.13 9.40
C PRO A 4 21.13 11.54 7.98
N LEU A 5 20.54 10.90 6.97
CA LEU A 5 20.67 11.29 5.58
C LEU A 5 20.10 12.72 5.44
N ASN A 6 20.99 13.71 5.31
CA ASN A 6 20.59 15.01 4.76
C ASN A 6 20.19 14.78 3.29
N SER A 7 19.14 15.46 2.84
CA SER A 7 18.52 15.37 1.51
C SER A 7 19.44 15.64 0.31
N ASP A 8 20.72 15.98 0.56
CA ASP A 8 21.65 16.53 -0.43
C ASP A 8 22.82 15.58 -0.74
N SER A 9 22.75 14.31 -0.30
CA SER A 9 23.80 13.30 -0.53
C SER A 9 23.31 12.14 -1.39
N VAL A 10 24.21 11.60 -2.23
CA VAL A 10 23.94 10.43 -3.09
C VAL A 10 24.63 9.20 -2.50
N ASP A 11 23.88 8.13 -2.23
CA ASP A 11 24.41 6.83 -1.78
C ASP A 11 25.02 6.06 -2.96
N ILE A 12 26.35 6.02 -2.99
CA ILE A 12 27.13 5.38 -4.04
C ILE A 12 27.49 3.95 -3.66
N ALA A 13 27.50 3.60 -2.38
CA ALA A 13 27.69 2.22 -1.94
C ALA A 13 26.59 1.30 -2.50
N SER A 14 25.37 1.82 -2.63
CA SER A 14 24.27 1.14 -3.30
C SER A 14 24.45 1.10 -4.83
N ALA A 15 24.97 2.17 -5.44
CA ALA A 15 25.24 2.24 -6.88
C ALA A 15 26.42 1.34 -7.34
N ALA A 16 27.44 1.17 -6.49
CA ALA A 16 28.62 0.33 -6.75
C ALA A 16 28.26 -1.15 -6.95
N LYS A 17 27.20 -1.62 -6.29
CA LYS A 17 26.68 -2.99 -6.43
C LYS A 17 26.20 -3.28 -7.86
N TRP A 18 25.87 -2.25 -8.64
CA TRP A 18 25.41 -2.37 -10.01
C TRP A 18 26.52 -2.49 -11.05
N LEU A 19 27.78 -2.17 -10.72
CA LEU A 19 28.88 -2.23 -11.70
C LEU A 19 29.10 -3.62 -12.29
N ASN A 20 28.87 -4.65 -11.48
CA ASN A 20 29.00 -6.05 -11.88
C ASN A 20 27.74 -6.61 -12.55
N ASN A 21 26.69 -5.79 -12.70
CA ASN A 21 25.48 -6.20 -13.40
C ASN A 21 25.78 -6.33 -14.91
N PRO A 22 25.57 -7.48 -15.55
CA PRO A 22 25.80 -7.64 -16.99
C PRO A 22 24.80 -6.87 -17.85
N LEU A 23 23.74 -6.32 -17.26
CA LEU A 23 22.67 -5.60 -17.95
C LEU A 23 22.89 -4.09 -18.05
N ILE A 24 23.86 -3.52 -17.32
CA ILE A 24 24.20 -2.11 -17.50
C ILE A 24 25.05 -1.94 -18.76
N SER A 25 24.72 -0.93 -19.55
CA SER A 25 25.47 -0.56 -20.75
C SER A 25 26.89 -0.10 -20.40
N ALA A 26 27.79 -0.12 -21.39
CA ALA A 26 29.16 0.35 -21.21
C ALA A 26 29.21 1.83 -20.76
N ASP A 27 28.27 2.65 -21.22
CA ASP A 27 28.18 4.07 -20.87
C ASP A 27 27.67 4.27 -19.44
N GLU A 28 26.69 3.47 -18.99
CA GLU A 28 26.22 3.47 -17.60
C GLU A 28 27.30 2.98 -16.63
N ARG A 29 28.08 1.96 -17.03
CA ARG A 29 29.22 1.46 -16.25
C ARG A 29 30.30 2.54 -16.10
N ALA A 30 30.68 3.20 -17.19
CA ALA A 30 31.66 4.29 -17.15
C ALA A 30 31.19 5.47 -16.28
N TRP A 31 29.89 5.76 -16.29
CA TRP A 31 29.30 6.78 -15.43
C TRP A 31 29.35 6.39 -13.95
N LEU A 32 28.95 5.16 -13.59
CA LEU A 32 29.03 4.65 -12.22
C LEU A 32 30.48 4.60 -11.70
N GLU A 33 31.44 4.22 -12.54
CA GLU A 33 32.87 4.26 -12.21
C GLU A 33 33.35 5.70 -11.94
N SER A 34 32.85 6.68 -12.70
CA SER A 34 33.20 8.09 -12.48
C SER A 34 32.69 8.65 -11.16
N LEU A 35 31.55 8.15 -10.66
CA LEU A 35 31.01 8.52 -9.35
C LEU A 35 31.84 7.92 -8.21
N LEU A 36 32.32 6.68 -8.36
CA LEU A 36 33.23 6.07 -7.38
C LEU A 36 34.58 6.78 -7.30
N VAL A 37 35.08 7.30 -8.42
CA VAL A 37 36.31 8.11 -8.45
C VAL A 37 36.10 9.49 -7.82
N ALA A 38 34.87 10.01 -7.85
CA ALA A 38 34.54 11.29 -7.25
C ALA A 38 34.41 11.21 -5.72
N ASP A 39 34.12 10.03 -5.14
CA ASP A 39 34.07 9.80 -3.68
C ASP A 39 35.48 9.86 -3.09
N LYS A 40 35.94 11.09 -2.84
CA LYS A 40 37.29 11.37 -2.35
C LYS A 40 37.51 10.86 -0.93
N ASN A 41 36.43 10.68 -0.15
CA ASN A 41 36.49 10.30 1.25
C ASN A 41 36.31 8.80 1.46
N GLY A 42 35.84 8.08 0.42
CA GLY A 42 35.61 6.64 0.44
C GLY A 42 34.50 6.24 1.42
N ASP A 43 33.62 7.17 1.77
CA ASP A 43 32.56 6.95 2.76
C ASP A 43 31.26 6.43 2.12
N GLY A 44 31.25 6.28 0.80
CA GLY A 44 30.12 5.79 0.03
C GLY A 44 29.06 6.85 -0.24
N PHE A 45 29.33 8.13 0.07
CA PHE A 45 28.42 9.24 -0.16
C PHE A 45 29.12 10.40 -0.86
N LEU A 46 28.51 10.91 -1.94
CA LEU A 46 28.97 12.17 -2.54
C LEU A 46 28.18 13.35 -2.02
N THR A 47 28.89 14.37 -1.58
CA THR A 47 28.35 15.71 -1.32
C THR A 47 28.26 16.52 -2.61
N TYR A 48 27.39 17.53 -2.62
CA TYR A 48 27.25 18.45 -3.75
C TYR A 48 28.57 19.13 -4.14
N GLU A 49 29.40 19.45 -3.15
CA GLU A 49 30.70 20.10 -3.34
C GLU A 49 31.72 19.17 -4.03
N GLU A 50 31.57 17.85 -3.87
CA GLU A 50 32.41 16.86 -4.54
C GLU A 50 31.98 16.61 -5.98
N ILE A 51 30.68 16.74 -6.28
CA ILE A 51 30.12 16.54 -7.62
C ILE A 51 30.26 17.80 -8.50
N SER A 52 30.16 19.00 -7.89
CA SER A 52 30.12 20.28 -8.60
C SER A 52 31.34 20.55 -9.53
N PRO A 53 32.59 20.26 -9.13
CA PRO A 53 33.75 20.39 -10.01
C PRO A 53 33.76 19.40 -11.18
N ALA A 54 33.20 18.20 -11.00
CA ALA A 54 33.11 17.17 -12.04
C ALA A 54 32.11 17.55 -13.15
N LEU A 55 31.14 18.42 -12.84
CA LEU A 55 30.17 18.94 -13.80
C LEU A 55 30.70 20.11 -14.65
N THR A 56 31.89 20.64 -14.35
CA THR A 56 32.36 21.94 -14.88
C THR A 56 33.76 21.92 -15.53
N GLY A 57 34.45 20.77 -15.68
CA GLY A 57 35.86 20.69 -16.15
C GLY A 57 36.17 19.87 -17.43
N GLU A 58 37.24 20.28 -18.12
CA GLU A 58 37.69 20.05 -19.53
C GLU A 58 37.98 18.62 -20.05
N ARG A 59 37.47 17.54 -19.44
CA ARG A 59 37.62 16.17 -20.00
C ARG A 59 36.32 15.47 -20.36
N TRP A 60 35.25 16.24 -20.45
CA TRP A 60 33.93 15.75 -20.84
C TRP A 60 33.58 16.15 -22.28
N PRO A 61 32.75 15.36 -22.98
CA PRO A 61 32.20 15.75 -24.27
C PRO A 61 31.58 17.16 -24.14
N SER A 62 31.75 18.01 -25.15
CA SER A 62 31.20 19.36 -25.16
C SER A 62 29.68 19.36 -24.95
N VAL A 63 29.09 20.47 -24.50
CA VAL A 63 27.63 20.59 -24.31
C VAL A 63 26.84 20.16 -25.56
N ALA A 64 27.36 20.40 -26.76
CA ALA A 64 26.78 19.95 -28.02
C ALA A 64 26.95 18.43 -28.27
N GLN A 65 28.08 17.84 -27.84
CA GLN A 65 28.31 16.39 -27.90
C GLN A 65 27.47 15.65 -26.87
N LEU A 66 27.30 16.22 -25.67
CA LEU A 66 26.36 15.76 -24.67
C LEU A 66 24.93 15.91 -25.19
N GLN A 67 24.53 17.03 -25.80
CA GLN A 67 23.20 17.19 -26.40
C GLN A 67 22.93 16.19 -27.54
N LYS A 68 23.96 15.76 -28.27
CA LYS A 68 23.84 14.72 -29.31
C LYS A 68 23.80 13.31 -28.72
N LEU A 69 24.58 13.01 -27.68
CA LEU A 69 24.51 11.76 -26.90
C LEU A 69 23.20 11.65 -26.09
N PHE A 70 22.69 12.77 -25.59
CA PHE A 70 21.45 12.90 -24.80
C PHE A 70 20.22 13.23 -25.66
N SER A 71 20.36 13.36 -26.98
CA SER A 71 19.20 13.37 -27.90
C SER A 71 18.48 12.01 -27.95
N GLN A 72 19.08 10.99 -27.33
CA GLN A 72 18.47 9.69 -27.06
C GLN A 72 18.10 9.48 -25.57
N ALA A 73 18.25 10.46 -24.68
CA ALA A 73 18.06 10.26 -23.24
C ALA A 73 17.37 11.44 -22.53
N GLU A 74 16.06 11.28 -22.37
CA GLU A 74 15.09 12.14 -21.67
C GLU A 74 15.35 12.29 -20.14
N ALA A 75 16.35 11.59 -19.61
CA ALA A 75 16.62 11.48 -18.16
C ALA A 75 17.09 12.78 -17.47
N LYS A 76 17.75 13.71 -18.19
CA LYS A 76 18.20 15.00 -17.59
C LYS A 76 17.07 16.00 -17.41
N GLN A 77 15.99 15.89 -18.18
CA GLN A 77 14.79 16.72 -17.99
C GLN A 77 14.02 16.26 -16.75
N LEU A 78 13.90 14.94 -16.55
CA LEU A 78 13.33 14.34 -15.34
C LEU A 78 14.10 14.72 -14.07
N PHE A 79 15.43 14.73 -14.11
CA PHE A 79 16.25 15.06 -12.93
C PHE A 79 16.17 16.55 -12.55
N ARG A 80 15.94 17.45 -13.51
CA ARG A 80 15.70 18.87 -13.23
C ARG A 80 14.27 19.12 -12.74
N ILE A 81 13.26 18.46 -13.32
CA ILE A 81 11.86 18.65 -12.93
C ILE A 81 11.61 18.04 -11.53
N ALA A 82 12.15 16.85 -11.24
CA ALA A 82 11.98 16.20 -9.95
C ALA A 82 12.78 16.86 -8.80
N LYS A 83 13.89 17.56 -9.11
CA LYS A 83 14.75 18.22 -8.11
C LYS A 83 14.42 19.70 -7.88
N HIS A 84 13.77 20.37 -8.84
CA HIS A 84 13.51 21.81 -8.77
C HIS A 84 12.04 22.24 -8.84
N GLU A 85 11.08 21.35 -9.08
CA GLU A 85 9.66 21.70 -9.04
C GLU A 85 8.88 20.77 -8.11
N ASP A 86 7.93 21.34 -7.37
CA ASP A 86 6.97 20.68 -6.46
C ASP A 86 6.04 19.65 -7.17
N ARG A 87 6.40 19.13 -8.35
CA ARG A 87 5.49 18.43 -9.28
C ARG A 87 6.12 17.23 -10.01
N PRO A 88 6.58 16.19 -9.30
CA PRO A 88 7.19 14.98 -9.89
C PRO A 88 6.24 14.20 -10.81
N ALA A 89 4.93 14.32 -10.63
CA ALA A 89 3.93 13.60 -11.40
C ALA A 89 3.80 14.12 -12.85
N GLU A 90 3.93 15.44 -13.06
CA GLU A 90 3.82 16.07 -14.39
C GLU A 90 5.00 15.66 -15.30
N ALA A 91 6.18 15.41 -14.70
CA ALA A 91 7.38 14.98 -15.40
C ALA A 91 7.25 13.60 -16.06
N ILE A 92 6.52 12.67 -15.41
CA ILE A 92 6.30 11.30 -15.89
C ILE A 92 5.27 11.30 -17.03
N CYS A 93 4.23 12.13 -16.93
CA CYS A 93 3.22 12.29 -17.98
C CYS A 93 3.80 12.76 -19.32
N ALA A 94 4.83 13.60 -19.29
CA ALA A 94 5.38 14.25 -20.46
C ALA A 94 6.13 13.30 -21.42
N ASN A 95 6.67 12.17 -20.94
CA ASN A 95 7.48 11.27 -21.75
C ASN A 95 7.09 9.79 -21.48
N SER A 96 6.46 9.14 -22.45
CA SER A 96 5.88 7.79 -22.34
C SER A 96 6.88 6.63 -22.20
N SER A 97 8.18 6.92 -22.08
CA SER A 97 9.30 5.97 -21.94
C SER A 97 9.86 5.89 -20.50
N THR A 98 9.32 6.68 -19.55
CA THR A 98 10.08 7.15 -18.38
C THR A 98 9.80 6.48 -17.05
N LEU A 99 8.78 5.62 -16.90
CA LEU A 99 8.51 5.04 -15.58
C LEU A 99 9.68 4.16 -15.10
N ASP A 100 10.28 3.36 -15.99
CA ASP A 100 11.47 2.56 -15.69
C ASP A 100 12.65 3.46 -15.27
N SER A 101 12.87 4.56 -15.99
CA SER A 101 13.93 5.53 -15.65
C SER A 101 13.64 6.24 -14.32
N ALA A 102 12.40 6.67 -14.09
CA ALA A 102 11.99 7.30 -12.84
C ALA A 102 12.18 6.31 -11.67
N LEU A 103 11.81 5.04 -11.83
CA LEU A 103 12.00 4.01 -10.80
C LEU A 103 13.47 3.68 -10.54
N LEU A 104 14.34 3.77 -11.55
CA LEU A 104 15.79 3.60 -11.41
C LEU A 104 16.47 4.77 -10.66
N PHE A 105 15.95 6.00 -10.77
CA PHE A 105 16.59 7.21 -10.23
C PHE A 105 15.85 7.88 -9.06
N CYS A 106 14.60 7.51 -8.79
CA CYS A 106 13.82 8.07 -7.69
C CYS A 106 14.12 7.34 -6.38
N THR A 107 14.50 8.11 -5.37
CA THR A 107 14.53 7.57 -4.00
C THR A 107 13.12 7.17 -3.53
N PRO A 108 13.01 6.30 -2.52
CA PRO A 108 11.77 6.05 -1.77
C PRO A 108 10.86 7.26 -1.56
N SER A 109 11.43 8.36 -1.09
CA SER A 109 10.69 9.59 -0.79
C SER A 109 10.11 10.21 -2.06
N HIS A 110 10.81 10.12 -3.19
CA HIS A 110 10.30 10.62 -4.46
C HIS A 110 9.14 9.77 -4.98
N LEU A 111 9.18 8.44 -4.84
CA LEU A 111 8.08 7.56 -5.25
C LEU A 111 6.85 7.73 -4.36
N TYR A 112 7.08 7.94 -3.06
CA TYR A 112 6.00 8.31 -2.13
C TYR A 112 5.38 9.66 -2.51
N MET A 113 6.20 10.70 -2.72
CA MET A 113 5.73 12.02 -3.14
C MET A 113 5.03 11.98 -4.51
N LEU A 114 5.55 11.19 -5.45
CA LEU A 114 4.89 10.94 -6.73
C LEU A 114 3.49 10.38 -6.50
N GLY A 115 3.39 9.31 -5.70
CA GLY A 115 2.12 8.68 -5.34
C GLY A 115 1.10 9.65 -4.73
N GLN A 116 1.54 10.50 -3.78
CA GLN A 116 0.69 11.51 -3.14
C GLN A 116 0.20 12.59 -4.11
N ASN A 117 0.92 12.82 -5.21
CA ASN A 117 0.64 13.86 -6.17
C ASN A 117 -0.15 13.40 -7.41
N ILE A 118 -0.34 12.09 -7.63
CA ILE A 118 -1.13 11.55 -8.76
C ILE A 118 -2.53 12.20 -8.81
N GLN A 119 -3.15 12.42 -7.64
CA GLN A 119 -4.47 13.03 -7.55
C GLN A 119 -4.55 14.47 -8.10
N TYR A 120 -3.44 15.21 -8.14
CA TYR A 120 -3.43 16.60 -8.62
C TYR A 120 -3.22 16.72 -10.14
N LEU A 121 -2.90 15.63 -10.81
CA LEU A 121 -2.77 15.60 -12.26
C LEU A 121 -4.11 15.85 -12.98
N PRO A 122 -4.09 16.45 -14.19
CA PRO A 122 -5.21 16.40 -15.11
C PRO A 122 -5.71 14.97 -15.32
N ILE A 123 -7.02 14.78 -15.53
CA ILE A 123 -7.65 13.45 -15.59
C ILE A 123 -6.96 12.52 -16.60
N THR A 124 -6.70 12.99 -17.81
CA THR A 124 -6.08 12.20 -18.88
C THR A 124 -4.67 11.74 -18.48
N GLU A 125 -3.89 12.64 -17.89
CA GLU A 125 -2.55 12.37 -17.38
C GLU A 125 -2.57 11.39 -16.21
N ARG A 126 -3.53 11.56 -15.30
CA ARG A 126 -3.71 10.66 -14.16
C ARG A 126 -3.98 9.22 -14.59
N ILE A 127 -4.86 9.04 -15.57
CA ILE A 127 -5.16 7.71 -16.14
C ILE A 127 -3.89 7.10 -16.73
N THR A 128 -3.12 7.88 -17.50
CA THR A 128 -1.87 7.42 -18.12
C THR A 128 -0.85 6.98 -17.07
N VAL A 129 -0.61 7.79 -16.05
CA VAL A 129 0.36 7.46 -14.98
C VAL A 129 -0.07 6.22 -14.20
N ILE A 130 -1.34 6.13 -13.80
CA ILE A 130 -1.84 4.93 -13.12
C ILE A 130 -1.67 3.70 -14.00
N ARG A 131 -1.97 3.77 -15.31
CA ARG A 131 -1.77 2.65 -16.22
C ARG A 131 -0.31 2.24 -16.34
N GLN A 132 0.59 3.19 -16.51
CA GLN A 132 2.03 2.92 -16.58
C GLN A 132 2.53 2.22 -15.31
N ILE A 133 2.07 2.67 -14.14
CA ILE A 133 2.40 2.03 -12.87
C ILE A 133 1.93 0.58 -12.91
N PHE A 134 0.66 0.32 -13.25
CA PHE A 134 0.11 -1.04 -13.33
C PHE A 134 0.87 -1.94 -14.32
N ASP A 135 1.18 -1.44 -15.52
CA ASP A 135 1.94 -2.16 -16.53
C ASP A 135 3.34 -2.52 -16.03
N TYR A 136 3.99 -1.60 -15.31
CA TYR A 136 5.27 -1.88 -14.66
C TYR A 136 5.17 -3.00 -13.62
N TYR A 137 4.18 -2.99 -12.72
CA TYR A 137 4.01 -4.10 -11.75
C TYR A 137 3.77 -5.42 -12.47
N LYS A 138 2.92 -5.41 -13.49
CA LYS A 138 2.60 -6.60 -14.26
C LYS A 138 3.85 -7.19 -14.91
N ALA A 139 4.70 -6.33 -15.49
CA ALA A 139 5.98 -6.75 -16.05
C ALA A 139 6.93 -7.29 -14.97
N ALA A 140 7.06 -6.57 -13.84
CA ALA A 140 7.93 -6.96 -12.72
C ALA A 140 7.54 -8.33 -12.13
N VAL A 141 6.24 -8.56 -11.92
CA VAL A 141 5.70 -9.84 -11.44
C VAL A 141 5.98 -10.96 -12.44
N THR A 142 5.74 -10.72 -13.73
CA THR A 142 5.98 -11.73 -14.79
C THR A 142 7.46 -12.10 -14.89
N GLN A 143 8.36 -11.15 -14.63
CA GLN A 143 9.81 -11.35 -14.73
C GLN A 143 10.47 -11.80 -13.42
N ASN A 144 9.70 -11.97 -12.34
CA ASN A 144 10.21 -12.28 -11.00
C ASN A 144 11.28 -11.28 -10.52
N ARG A 145 11.16 -10.01 -10.93
CA ARG A 145 12.09 -8.91 -10.58
C ARG A 145 11.46 -8.12 -9.45
N PHE A 146 11.84 -8.45 -8.21
CA PHE A 146 11.18 -7.96 -7.00
C PHE A 146 12.08 -7.06 -6.15
N ASP A 147 13.14 -6.53 -6.77
CA ASP A 147 14.27 -6.00 -6.03
C ASP A 147 14.05 -4.54 -5.58
N HIS A 148 12.92 -3.91 -5.96
CA HIS A 148 12.64 -2.54 -5.60
C HIS A 148 11.70 -2.44 -4.38
N PRO A 149 12.21 -2.18 -3.17
CA PRO A 149 11.44 -2.18 -1.91
C PRO A 149 10.30 -1.15 -1.88
N TYR A 150 10.30 -0.17 -2.80
CA TYR A 150 9.32 0.91 -2.84
C TYR A 150 8.27 0.75 -3.92
N SER A 151 8.29 -0.39 -4.60
CA SER A 151 7.29 -0.67 -5.61
C SER A 151 5.91 -0.90 -4.95
N VAL A 152 5.78 -1.61 -3.83
CA VAL A 152 4.44 -1.73 -3.18
C VAL A 152 3.78 -0.37 -2.88
N GLU A 153 4.53 0.60 -2.35
CA GLU A 153 3.99 1.92 -1.96
C GLU A 153 3.52 2.76 -3.15
N LEU A 154 4.22 2.67 -4.28
CA LEU A 154 3.78 3.33 -5.51
C LEU A 154 2.48 2.71 -6.05
N MET A 155 2.34 1.38 -5.98
CA MET A 155 1.13 0.69 -6.40
C MET A 155 -0.06 1.01 -5.47
N ILE A 156 0.17 1.03 -4.15
CA ILE A 156 -0.82 1.47 -3.17
C ILE A 156 -1.29 2.89 -3.48
N SER A 157 -0.35 3.78 -3.80
CA SER A 157 -0.66 5.17 -4.15
C SER A 157 -1.47 5.26 -5.45
N ALA A 158 -1.11 4.47 -6.46
CA ALA A 158 -1.86 4.42 -7.73
C ALA A 158 -3.29 3.91 -7.53
N ILE A 159 -3.49 2.84 -6.76
CA ILE A 159 -4.83 2.32 -6.42
C ILE A 159 -5.62 3.33 -5.59
N THR A 160 -4.98 4.00 -4.64
CA THR A 160 -5.63 5.06 -3.86
C THR A 160 -6.06 6.22 -4.75
N ALA A 161 -5.27 6.53 -5.78
CA ALA A 161 -5.59 7.60 -6.72
C ALA A 161 -6.75 7.25 -7.68
N VAL A 162 -7.14 5.98 -7.78
CA VAL A 162 -8.29 5.55 -8.61
C VAL A 162 -9.57 6.27 -8.22
N GLN A 163 -9.79 6.59 -6.94
CA GLN A 163 -10.99 7.31 -6.48
C GLN A 163 -11.19 8.69 -7.13
N TYR A 164 -10.13 9.29 -7.68
CA TYR A 164 -10.17 10.59 -8.32
C TYR A 164 -10.42 10.50 -9.83
N LEU A 165 -10.44 9.29 -10.40
CA LEU A 165 -10.71 9.07 -11.82
C LEU A 165 -12.20 9.25 -12.16
N PRO A 166 -12.55 9.27 -13.45
CA PRO A 166 -13.94 9.08 -13.87
C PRO A 166 -14.44 7.71 -13.42
N ILE A 167 -15.69 7.66 -12.94
CA ILE A 167 -16.31 6.43 -12.41
C ILE A 167 -16.27 5.23 -13.36
N ALA A 168 -16.21 5.48 -14.67
CA ALA A 168 -16.10 4.45 -15.70
C ALA A 168 -14.79 3.65 -15.63
N ASN A 169 -13.73 4.22 -15.00
CA ASN A 169 -12.42 3.60 -14.90
C ASN A 169 -12.21 2.86 -13.57
N HIS A 170 -13.04 3.10 -12.55
CA HIS A 170 -12.76 2.60 -11.19
C HIS A 170 -12.72 1.08 -11.11
N LEU A 171 -13.73 0.41 -11.67
CA LEU A 171 -13.84 -1.05 -11.56
C LEU A 171 -12.65 -1.75 -12.22
N GLU A 172 -12.30 -1.33 -13.43
CA GLU A 172 -11.20 -1.90 -14.20
C GLU A 172 -9.88 -1.85 -13.41
N PHE A 173 -9.48 -0.67 -12.93
CA PHE A 173 -8.23 -0.51 -12.18
C PHE A 173 -8.26 -1.23 -10.83
N LEU A 174 -9.39 -1.22 -10.11
CA LEU A 174 -9.46 -1.91 -8.82
C LEU A 174 -9.44 -3.44 -8.98
N GLU A 175 -10.14 -3.99 -9.98
CA GLU A 175 -10.04 -5.41 -10.31
C GLU A 175 -8.63 -5.79 -10.75
N GLU A 176 -8.01 -4.98 -11.60
CA GLU A 176 -6.65 -5.21 -12.06
C GLU A 176 -5.67 -5.22 -10.88
N GLY A 177 -5.83 -4.28 -9.95
CA GLY A 177 -5.03 -4.19 -8.73
C GLY A 177 -5.17 -5.45 -7.90
N THR A 178 -6.39 -5.91 -7.64
CA THR A 178 -6.63 -7.13 -6.84
C THR A 178 -6.10 -8.41 -7.49
N LYS A 179 -6.16 -8.55 -8.82
CA LYS A 179 -5.75 -9.77 -9.54
C LYS A 179 -4.24 -9.97 -9.54
N PHE A 180 -3.47 -8.91 -9.80
CA PHE A 180 -2.02 -9.03 -9.98
C PHE A 180 -1.24 -9.02 -8.68
N THR A 181 -1.79 -8.48 -7.60
CA THR A 181 -1.04 -8.27 -6.36
C THR A 181 -1.40 -9.22 -5.23
N ALA A 182 -2.47 -10.01 -5.40
CA ALA A 182 -2.89 -11.01 -4.41
C ALA A 182 -1.77 -12.03 -4.10
N SER A 183 -0.89 -12.33 -5.07
CA SER A 183 0.25 -13.23 -4.88
C SER A 183 1.50 -12.56 -4.30
N TRP A 184 1.52 -11.23 -4.16
CA TRP A 184 2.75 -10.48 -3.88
C TRP A 184 2.71 -9.68 -2.58
N ASP A 185 1.69 -8.84 -2.40
CA ASP A 185 1.50 -8.12 -1.13
C ASP A 185 0.00 -7.90 -0.88
N GLY A 186 -0.50 -8.54 0.17
CA GLY A 186 -1.92 -8.46 0.55
C GLY A 186 -2.41 -7.06 0.91
N ARG A 187 -1.50 -6.12 1.24
CA ARG A 187 -1.85 -4.71 1.48
C ARG A 187 -2.44 -4.06 0.25
N ILE A 188 -1.97 -4.44 -0.94
CA ILE A 188 -2.47 -3.85 -2.18
C ILE A 188 -3.93 -4.26 -2.40
N THR A 189 -4.24 -5.55 -2.22
CA THR A 189 -5.61 -6.08 -2.31
C THR A 189 -6.51 -5.49 -1.22
N GLU A 190 -5.98 -5.30 -0.01
CA GLU A 190 -6.69 -4.62 1.07
C GLU A 190 -7.03 -3.16 0.71
N VAL A 191 -6.07 -2.38 0.21
CA VAL A 191 -6.30 -0.99 -0.22
C VAL A 191 -7.33 -0.94 -1.34
N ALA A 192 -7.26 -1.84 -2.32
CA ALA A 192 -8.26 -1.92 -3.37
C ALA A 192 -9.66 -2.22 -2.81
N ALA A 193 -9.79 -3.18 -1.88
CA ALA A 193 -11.06 -3.48 -1.21
C ALA A 193 -11.62 -2.25 -0.46
N ALA A 194 -10.76 -1.44 0.17
CA ALA A 194 -11.15 -0.21 0.85
C ALA A 194 -11.74 0.85 -0.10
N GLN A 195 -11.44 0.79 -1.40
CA GLN A 195 -11.92 1.73 -2.41
C GLN A 195 -13.32 1.40 -2.94
N THR A 196 -14.03 0.41 -2.38
CA THR A 196 -15.39 0.02 -2.82
C THR A 196 -16.35 1.21 -2.97
N PHE A 197 -16.23 2.24 -2.12
CA PHE A 197 -17.10 3.41 -2.17
C PHE A 197 -17.04 4.20 -3.48
N CYS A 198 -15.93 4.14 -4.22
CA CYS A 198 -15.79 4.88 -5.47
C CYS A 198 -16.45 4.15 -6.66
N LEU A 199 -16.73 2.85 -6.53
CA LEU A 199 -17.41 2.06 -7.57
C LEU A 199 -18.87 2.50 -7.78
N LYS A 200 -19.42 2.18 -8.95
CA LYS A 200 -20.87 2.26 -9.19
C LYS A 200 -21.60 1.30 -8.26
N LEU A 201 -22.79 1.68 -7.82
CA LEU A 201 -23.53 0.97 -6.78
C LEU A 201 -23.82 -0.49 -7.15
N GLU A 202 -24.06 -0.77 -8.43
CA GLU A 202 -24.28 -2.10 -8.99
C GLU A 202 -23.06 -3.04 -8.91
N ASP A 203 -21.84 -2.48 -8.97
CA ASP A 203 -20.60 -3.26 -8.99
C ASP A 203 -20.10 -3.59 -7.58
N ARG A 204 -20.45 -2.75 -6.58
CA ARG A 204 -19.92 -2.85 -5.21
C ARG A 204 -20.16 -4.20 -4.56
N ARG A 205 -21.32 -4.82 -4.79
CA ARG A 205 -21.63 -6.11 -4.19
C ARG A 205 -20.66 -7.19 -4.67
N ALA A 206 -20.45 -7.28 -5.98
CA ALA A 206 -19.55 -8.27 -6.57
C ALA A 206 -18.10 -8.03 -6.11
N PHE A 207 -17.69 -6.76 -6.05
CA PHE A 207 -16.34 -6.42 -5.62
C PHE A 207 -16.09 -6.70 -4.13
N VAL A 208 -17.04 -6.39 -3.23
CA VAL A 208 -16.97 -6.80 -1.82
C VAL A 208 -16.96 -8.32 -1.70
N GLN A 209 -17.71 -9.01 -2.55
CA GLN A 209 -17.74 -10.47 -2.55
C GLN A 209 -16.36 -11.05 -2.87
N GLN A 210 -15.70 -10.53 -3.90
CA GLN A 210 -14.31 -10.87 -4.23
C GLN A 210 -13.35 -10.61 -3.06
N GLY A 211 -13.50 -9.49 -2.36
CA GLY A 211 -12.70 -9.19 -1.16
C GLY A 211 -12.89 -10.21 -0.04
N LEU A 212 -14.11 -10.71 0.15
CA LEU A 212 -14.44 -11.79 1.11
C LEU A 212 -13.94 -13.18 0.68
N ASP A 213 -13.59 -13.37 -0.59
CA ASP A 213 -12.97 -14.59 -1.12
C ASP A 213 -11.43 -14.57 -0.96
N SER A 214 -10.83 -13.46 -0.49
CA SER A 214 -9.39 -13.34 -0.30
C SER A 214 -8.84 -14.26 0.79
N GLU A 215 -7.67 -14.85 0.56
CA GLU A 215 -6.94 -15.62 1.59
C GLU A 215 -6.47 -14.74 2.75
N ASN A 216 -6.22 -13.45 2.48
CA ASN A 216 -5.76 -12.49 3.49
C ASN A 216 -6.93 -12.00 4.36
N ALA A 217 -6.84 -12.28 5.66
CA ALA A 217 -7.85 -11.88 6.64
C ALA A 217 -8.03 -10.35 6.75
N ALA A 218 -6.97 -9.55 6.56
CA ALA A 218 -7.06 -8.09 6.56
C ALA A 218 -7.91 -7.60 5.37
N THR A 219 -7.73 -8.17 4.17
CA THR A 219 -8.58 -7.89 3.02
C THR A 219 -10.05 -8.26 3.29
N ARG A 220 -10.31 -9.45 3.87
CA ARG A 220 -11.67 -9.87 4.20
C ARG A 220 -12.33 -8.95 5.24
N SER A 221 -11.59 -8.57 6.28
CA SER A 221 -12.04 -7.57 7.26
C SER A 221 -12.37 -6.23 6.60
N THR A 222 -11.51 -5.76 5.71
CA THR A 222 -11.72 -4.50 4.98
C THR A 222 -12.93 -4.58 4.06
N ALA A 223 -13.17 -5.72 3.40
CA ALA A 223 -14.36 -5.96 2.59
C ALA A 223 -15.65 -5.88 3.42
N VAL A 224 -15.69 -6.50 4.61
CA VAL A 224 -16.82 -6.37 5.56
C VAL A 224 -17.05 -4.91 5.95
N ARG A 225 -15.99 -4.13 6.20
CA ARG A 225 -16.10 -2.69 6.54
C ARG A 225 -16.75 -1.84 5.44
N GLN A 226 -16.91 -2.38 4.23
CA GLN A 226 -17.60 -1.70 3.13
C GLN A 226 -19.12 -1.88 3.13
N LEU A 227 -19.70 -2.61 4.10
CA LEU A 227 -21.15 -2.82 4.22
C LEU A 227 -21.99 -1.55 4.05
N LYS A 228 -21.51 -0.41 4.58
CA LYS A 228 -22.19 0.90 4.48
C LYS A 228 -22.38 1.41 3.06
N TYR A 229 -21.53 1.01 2.13
CA TYR A 229 -21.57 1.44 0.73
C TYR A 229 -22.41 0.54 -0.16
N LEU A 230 -22.90 -0.60 0.36
CA LEU A 230 -23.77 -1.52 -0.36
C LEU A 230 -25.24 -1.08 -0.31
N LYS A 231 -26.02 -1.59 -1.25
CA LYS A 231 -27.48 -1.48 -1.23
C LYS A 231 -28.04 -2.15 0.04
N PRO A 232 -29.04 -1.58 0.71
CA PRO A 232 -29.59 -2.14 1.95
C PRO A 232 -30.00 -3.62 1.87
N GLU A 233 -30.47 -4.08 0.71
CA GLU A 233 -30.87 -5.46 0.43
C GLU A 233 -29.70 -6.46 0.40
N ASP A 234 -28.48 -6.02 0.07
CA ASP A 234 -27.31 -6.89 -0.03
C ASP A 234 -26.56 -7.06 1.30
N ARG A 235 -26.71 -6.10 2.22
CA ARG A 235 -25.90 -6.00 3.44
C ARG A 235 -26.03 -7.22 4.35
N LEU A 236 -27.23 -7.77 4.49
CA LEU A 236 -27.45 -8.92 5.36
C LEU A 236 -26.68 -10.14 4.89
N ALA A 237 -26.71 -10.45 3.58
CA ALA A 237 -26.01 -11.60 3.03
C ALA A 237 -24.49 -11.48 3.22
N ILE A 238 -23.94 -10.28 3.01
CA ILE A 238 -22.52 -9.99 3.23
C ILE A 238 -22.15 -10.09 4.71
N ALA A 239 -22.98 -9.55 5.62
CA ALA A 239 -22.75 -9.65 7.05
C ALA A 239 -22.79 -11.10 7.55
N GLN A 240 -23.79 -11.89 7.13
CA GLN A 240 -23.90 -13.31 7.47
C GLN A 240 -22.68 -14.10 6.97
N ARG A 241 -22.24 -13.84 5.75
CA ARG A 241 -21.04 -14.47 5.21
C ARG A 241 -19.80 -14.12 6.05
N GLY A 242 -19.63 -12.85 6.42
CA GLY A 242 -18.53 -12.41 7.29
C GLY A 242 -18.60 -13.01 8.71
N MET A 243 -19.79 -13.21 9.27
CA MET A 243 -19.97 -13.87 10.57
C MET A 243 -19.63 -15.37 10.54
N ASN A 244 -19.58 -15.97 9.35
CA ASN A 244 -19.17 -17.37 9.18
C ASN A 244 -17.68 -17.50 8.80
N ASP A 245 -16.90 -16.40 8.84
CA ASP A 245 -15.47 -16.45 8.59
C ASP A 245 -14.73 -17.25 9.67
N SER A 246 -13.68 -17.97 9.29
CA SER A 246 -12.86 -18.72 10.24
C SER A 246 -12.08 -17.81 11.19
N ASN A 247 -11.74 -16.59 10.75
CA ASN A 247 -10.98 -15.63 11.53
C ASN A 247 -11.89 -14.77 12.44
N GLY A 248 -11.68 -14.83 13.75
CA GLY A 248 -12.47 -14.08 14.74
C GLY A 248 -12.40 -12.55 14.58
N PHE A 249 -11.30 -12.02 14.06
CA PHE A 249 -11.17 -10.59 13.79
C PHE A 249 -12.08 -10.14 12.63
N VAL A 250 -12.24 -10.96 11.58
CA VAL A 250 -13.19 -10.69 10.49
C VAL A 250 -14.62 -10.67 11.03
N ARG A 251 -14.98 -11.66 11.86
CA ARG A 251 -16.29 -11.72 12.52
C ARG A 251 -16.54 -10.50 13.41
N ALA A 252 -15.54 -10.08 14.19
CA ALA A 252 -15.61 -8.86 14.98
C ALA A 252 -15.85 -7.60 14.13
N CYS A 253 -15.20 -7.51 12.95
CA CYS A 253 -15.45 -6.40 12.02
C CYS A 253 -16.90 -6.36 11.51
N VAL A 254 -17.59 -7.50 11.38
CA VAL A 254 -19.03 -7.50 11.01
C VAL A 254 -19.86 -6.82 12.10
N LEU A 255 -19.59 -7.16 13.35
CA LEU A 255 -20.32 -6.64 14.51
C LEU A 255 -20.16 -5.12 14.62
N GLU A 256 -18.96 -4.59 14.34
CA GLU A 256 -18.72 -3.13 14.27
C GLU A 256 -19.56 -2.42 13.20
N GLN A 257 -20.05 -3.14 12.18
CA GLN A 257 -20.84 -2.59 11.07
C GLN A 257 -22.34 -2.90 11.19
N VAL A 258 -22.78 -3.54 12.28
CA VAL A 258 -24.14 -4.09 12.37
C VAL A 258 -25.22 -3.01 12.27
N HIS A 259 -24.93 -1.77 12.67
CA HIS A 259 -25.88 -0.64 12.60
C HIS A 259 -26.31 -0.28 11.17
N TYR A 260 -25.57 -0.73 10.14
CA TYR A 260 -25.96 -0.57 8.74
C TYR A 260 -27.01 -1.59 8.27
N LEU A 261 -27.32 -2.61 9.07
CA LEU A 261 -28.38 -3.59 8.82
C LEU A 261 -29.75 -3.06 9.25
N LYS A 262 -30.83 -3.69 8.79
CA LYS A 262 -32.18 -3.40 9.28
C LYS A 262 -32.29 -3.83 10.74
N LYS A 263 -33.03 -3.07 11.56
CA LYS A 263 -33.18 -3.35 13.01
C LYS A 263 -33.49 -4.82 13.35
N LYS A 264 -34.38 -5.46 12.57
CA LYS A 264 -34.75 -6.87 12.76
C LYS A 264 -33.58 -7.84 12.58
N ASP A 265 -32.61 -7.50 11.74
CA ASP A 265 -31.48 -8.36 11.40
C ASP A 265 -30.28 -8.10 12.34
N GLN A 266 -30.20 -6.89 12.93
CA GLN A 266 -29.16 -6.52 13.89
C GLN A 266 -29.12 -7.46 15.09
N ALA A 267 -30.28 -7.74 15.69
CA ALA A 267 -30.39 -8.60 16.86
C ALA A 267 -29.87 -10.02 16.58
N ALA A 268 -30.18 -10.58 15.40
CA ALA A 268 -29.74 -11.92 15.03
C ALA A 268 -28.21 -12.01 14.88
N ILE A 269 -27.60 -11.02 14.19
CA ILE A 269 -26.14 -10.97 14.02
C ILE A 269 -25.42 -10.75 15.36
N LEU A 270 -25.94 -9.89 16.22
CA LEU A 270 -25.38 -9.65 17.55
C LEU A 270 -25.48 -10.89 18.45
N GLN A 271 -26.61 -11.60 18.41
CA GLN A 271 -26.79 -12.85 19.15
C GLN A 271 -25.76 -13.89 18.70
N GLN A 272 -25.54 -14.05 17.39
CA GLN A 272 -24.49 -14.92 16.87
C GLN A 272 -23.10 -14.52 17.38
N GLY A 273 -22.80 -13.22 17.42
CA GLY A 273 -21.53 -12.69 17.94
C GLY A 273 -21.32 -12.94 19.44
N ILE A 274 -22.39 -12.93 20.24
CA ILE A 274 -22.33 -13.22 21.69
C ILE A 274 -22.10 -14.70 21.95
N GLU A 275 -22.61 -15.56 21.09
CA GLU A 275 -22.41 -17.00 21.18
C GLU A 275 -21.06 -17.46 20.61
N ASP A 276 -20.31 -16.55 19.97
CA ASP A 276 -19.06 -16.84 19.29
C ASP A 276 -18.03 -17.49 20.21
N GLN A 277 -17.16 -18.31 19.64
CA GLN A 277 -16.07 -18.98 20.36
C GLN A 277 -14.91 -18.04 20.68
N HIS A 278 -14.73 -16.96 19.92
CA HIS A 278 -13.61 -16.03 20.08
C HIS A 278 -13.96 -14.88 21.02
N GLU A 279 -13.16 -14.70 22.07
CA GLU A 279 -13.33 -13.67 23.12
C GLU A 279 -13.62 -12.29 22.54
N ARG A 280 -12.68 -11.75 21.74
CA ARG A 280 -12.85 -10.43 21.10
C ARG A 280 -14.15 -10.27 20.31
N THR A 281 -14.62 -11.32 19.64
CA THR A 281 -15.88 -11.27 18.88
C THR A 281 -17.06 -11.10 19.84
N ARG A 282 -17.08 -11.82 20.96
CA ARG A 282 -18.11 -11.68 22.00
C ARG A 282 -18.08 -10.33 22.69
N GLU A 283 -16.90 -9.80 22.98
CA GLU A 283 -16.74 -8.46 23.56
C GLU A 283 -17.34 -7.38 22.65
N VAL A 284 -16.96 -7.38 21.36
CA VAL A 284 -17.48 -6.42 20.38
C VAL A 284 -18.99 -6.58 20.22
N ALA A 285 -19.51 -7.81 20.20
CA ALA A 285 -20.94 -8.06 20.12
C ALA A 285 -21.68 -7.48 21.34
N SER A 286 -21.18 -7.73 22.55
CA SER A 286 -21.79 -7.27 23.81
C SER A 286 -21.78 -5.75 23.90
N TYR A 287 -20.64 -5.13 23.60
CA TYR A 287 -20.49 -3.67 23.56
C TYR A 287 -21.43 -3.03 22.52
N THR A 288 -21.50 -3.61 21.32
CA THR A 288 -22.35 -3.08 20.24
C THR A 288 -23.84 -3.25 20.57
N ALA A 289 -24.24 -4.38 21.15
CA ALA A 289 -25.61 -4.62 21.58
C ALA A 289 -26.05 -3.62 22.65
N GLN A 290 -25.18 -3.36 23.64
CA GLN A 290 -25.42 -2.34 24.67
C GLN A 290 -25.60 -0.95 24.06
N ASN A 291 -24.70 -0.53 23.16
CA ASN A 291 -24.76 0.78 22.50
C ASN A 291 -26.01 0.97 21.64
N LEU A 292 -26.50 -0.10 21.01
CA LEU A 292 -27.70 -0.06 20.19
C LEU A 292 -28.99 -0.27 21.01
N GLY A 293 -28.88 -0.51 22.32
CA GLY A 293 -30.03 -0.82 23.19
C GLY A 293 -30.73 -2.13 22.79
N ILE A 294 -30.00 -3.07 22.19
CA ILE A 294 -30.52 -4.37 21.77
C ILE A 294 -30.29 -5.36 22.90
N GLN A 295 -31.39 -5.89 23.45
CA GLN A 295 -31.30 -6.97 24.42
C GLN A 295 -30.87 -8.26 23.72
N THR A 296 -29.87 -8.90 24.29
CA THR A 296 -29.35 -10.19 23.87
C THR A 296 -29.40 -11.17 25.04
N GLN A 297 -29.51 -12.46 24.73
CA GLN A 297 -29.61 -13.51 25.75
C GLN A 297 -28.46 -14.48 25.55
N PRO A 298 -27.29 -14.26 26.20
CA PRO A 298 -26.18 -15.19 26.10
C PRO A 298 -26.63 -16.57 26.60
N SER A 299 -26.20 -17.62 25.89
CA SER A 299 -26.38 -18.98 26.37
C SER A 299 -25.54 -19.23 27.62
N ILE A 300 -25.92 -20.22 28.43
CA ILE A 300 -25.12 -20.63 29.61
C ILE A 300 -23.67 -20.91 29.21
N ALA A 301 -23.45 -21.57 28.06
CA ALA A 301 -22.11 -21.85 27.56
C ALA A 301 -21.31 -20.57 27.24
N ALA A 302 -21.94 -19.56 26.64
CA ALA A 302 -21.30 -18.27 26.40
C ALA A 302 -20.98 -17.55 27.72
N THR A 303 -21.90 -17.57 28.69
CA THR A 303 -21.70 -17.01 30.03
C THR A 303 -20.55 -17.69 30.77
N CYS A 304 -20.47 -19.02 30.76
CA CYS A 304 -19.38 -19.77 31.38
C CYS A 304 -18.03 -19.39 30.76
N ARG A 305 -17.93 -19.31 29.42
CA ARG A 305 -16.70 -18.87 28.74
C ARG A 305 -16.25 -17.47 29.19
N MET A 306 -17.18 -16.52 29.23
CA MET A 306 -16.87 -15.15 29.69
C MET A 306 -16.36 -15.13 31.14
N MET A 307 -16.94 -15.96 32.01
CA MET A 307 -16.48 -16.09 33.40
C MET A 307 -15.08 -16.70 33.50
N GLU A 308 -14.79 -17.75 32.73
CA GLU A 308 -13.46 -18.39 32.68
C GLU A 308 -12.36 -17.43 32.20
N GLU A 309 -12.66 -16.60 31.20
CA GLU A 309 -11.74 -15.58 30.66
C GLU A 309 -11.50 -14.46 31.68
N THR A 310 -12.56 -13.98 32.31
CA THR A 310 -12.47 -12.95 33.37
C THR A 310 -11.64 -13.48 34.53
N TRP A 311 -11.89 -14.72 34.97
CA TRP A 311 -11.12 -15.38 36.03
C TRP A 311 -9.64 -15.51 35.64
N SER A 312 -9.36 -15.98 34.43
CA SER A 312 -7.98 -16.14 33.92
C SER A 312 -7.24 -14.80 33.89
N SER A 313 -7.90 -13.74 33.44
CA SER A 313 -7.35 -12.37 33.41
C SER A 313 -7.08 -11.82 34.81
N MET A 314 -8.00 -12.03 35.74
CA MET A 314 -7.81 -11.64 37.15
C MET A 314 -6.64 -12.39 37.78
N MET A 315 -6.53 -13.70 37.57
CA MET A 315 -5.44 -14.51 38.09
C MET A 315 -4.09 -14.12 37.49
N TYR A 316 -4.04 -13.81 36.20
CA TYR A 316 -2.83 -13.30 35.54
C TYR A 316 -2.38 -11.95 36.14
N PHE A 317 -3.32 -11.01 36.31
CA PHE A 317 -3.03 -9.71 36.91
C PHE A 317 -2.54 -9.83 38.35
N LEU A 318 -3.18 -10.69 39.14
CA LEU A 318 -2.73 -11.00 40.50
C LEU A 318 -1.31 -11.58 40.47
N HIS A 319 -1.03 -12.59 39.64
CA HIS A 319 0.31 -13.16 39.54
C HIS A 319 1.40 -12.11 39.20
N TYR A 320 1.07 -11.15 38.33
CA TYR A 320 1.98 -10.07 37.97
C TYR A 320 2.21 -9.06 39.11
N GLN A 321 1.16 -8.70 39.86
CA GLN A 321 1.22 -7.73 40.97
C GLN A 321 1.92 -8.28 42.21
N ILE A 322 1.80 -9.58 42.49
CA ILE A 322 2.38 -10.20 43.69
C ILE A 322 3.86 -10.61 43.46
N GLY A 323 4.44 -10.29 42.29
CA GLY A 323 5.80 -10.64 41.92
C GLY A 323 5.91 -12.11 41.50
N GLY A 324 5.84 -12.38 40.20
CA GLY A 324 6.12 -13.71 39.65
C GLY A 324 7.52 -14.18 40.05
N PRO A 325 7.70 -15.51 40.28
CA PRO A 325 8.91 -16.06 40.87
C PRO A 325 10.12 -15.89 39.95
N THR A 326 11.26 -15.56 40.57
CA THR A 326 12.58 -16.08 40.23
C THR A 326 12.47 -17.54 39.77
N LEU A 327 12.78 -17.80 38.50
CA LEU A 327 13.33 -19.08 38.04
C LEU A 327 14.76 -18.83 37.61
#